data_AF-A0A1C5IGA6-F1
#
_entry.id   AF-A0A1C5IGA6-F1
#
_cell.length_a   1.000
_cell.length_b   1.000
_cell.length_c   1.000
_cell.angle_alpha   90.00
_cell.angle_beta   90.00
_cell.angle_gamma   90.00
#
_symmetry.space_group_name_H-M   'P 1'
#
loop_
_entity.id
_entity.type
_entity.pdbx_description
1 polymer ?
#
loop_
_entity_poly.entity_id
_entity_poly.type
_entity_poly.pdbx_seq_one_letter_code
_entity_poly.pdbx_strand_id
1 'polypeptide(L)'
;MSFDLSVWALPDGATPEDVHAAVRRCREGRHGDRHPDPRVVAFYRAITATYPDRPVGPGTPWEVAPLHAAADHVELNLVPTCEDQVLLDIERLAGEHDLMLFDAQDGSVYPPPSRVAR
;
A
#
# COMPACT_ATOMS: atom_id res chain seq x y z
N MET A 1 -2.47 -17.72 2.53
CA MET A 1 -2.14 -16.32 2.88
C MET A 1 -1.74 -15.67 1.58
N SER A 2 -2.50 -14.69 1.11
CA SER A 2 -2.09 -13.75 0.07
C SER A 2 -2.08 -12.38 0.73
N PHE A 3 -1.02 -11.61 0.55
CA PHE A 3 -1.03 -10.15 0.69
C PHE A 3 0.13 -9.68 -0.16
N ASP A 4 -0.12 -9.38 -1.43
CA ASP A 4 0.85 -8.58 -2.14
C ASP A 4 0.68 -7.13 -1.70
N LEU A 5 1.82 -6.44 -1.66
CA LEU A 5 2.08 -5.05 -1.27
C LEU A 5 1.05 -4.32 -0.39
N SER A 6 1.51 -3.79 0.73
CA SER A 6 0.73 -2.80 1.50
C SER A 6 1.47 -1.48 1.62
N VAL A 7 0.75 -0.37 1.53
CA VAL A 7 1.31 0.97 1.67
C VAL A 7 0.83 1.61 2.96
N TRP A 8 1.73 2.21 3.73
CA TRP A 8 1.47 2.66 5.10
C TRP A 8 1.81 4.14 5.29
N ALA A 9 0.85 4.88 5.85
CA ALA A 9 1.07 6.22 6.35
C ALA A 9 1.53 6.15 7.82
N LEU A 10 2.84 6.31 8.01
CA LEU A 10 3.45 6.45 9.32
C LEU A 10 3.95 7.89 9.54
N PRO A 11 4.28 8.28 10.78
CA PRO A 11 4.94 9.55 11.06
C PRO A 11 6.30 9.65 10.35
N ASP A 12 6.73 10.89 10.09
CA ASP A 12 8.04 11.17 9.51
C ASP A 12 9.17 10.51 10.33
N GLY A 13 10.11 9.88 9.64
CA GLY A 13 11.22 9.16 10.27
C GLY A 13 10.89 7.75 10.78
N ALA A 14 9.70 7.23 10.47
CA ALA A 14 9.35 5.84 10.79
C ALA A 14 10.37 4.83 10.21
N THR A 15 10.64 3.78 10.99
CA THR A 15 11.58 2.72 10.60
C THR A 15 10.85 1.51 10.01
N PRO A 16 11.57 0.57 9.37
CA PRO A 16 11.00 -0.72 8.98
C PRO A 16 10.31 -1.46 10.13
N GLU A 17 10.87 -1.41 11.34
CA GLU A 17 10.28 -2.03 12.54
C GLU A 17 8.92 -1.41 12.90
N ASP A 18 8.73 -0.11 12.70
CA ASP A 18 7.45 0.56 12.93
C ASP A 18 6.38 0.05 11.95
N VAL A 19 6.76 -0.19 10.69
CA VAL A 19 5.89 -0.78 9.66
C VAL A 19 5.49 -2.21 10.05
N HIS A 20 6.46 -3.05 10.44
CA HIS A 20 6.17 -4.39 10.93
C HIS A 20 5.23 -4.37 12.14
N ALA A 21 5.45 -3.45 13.09
CA ALA A 21 4.57 -3.29 14.24
C ALA A 21 3.16 -2.86 13.83
N ALA A 22 3.02 -1.98 12.83
CA ALA A 22 1.73 -1.55 12.28
C ALA A 22 0.98 -2.71 11.60
N VAL A 23 1.65 -3.48 10.75
CA VAL A 23 1.11 -4.69 10.11
C VAL A 23 0.63 -5.70 11.15
N ARG A 24 1.40 -5.93 12.22
CA ARG A 24 1.00 -6.81 13.33
C ARG A 24 -0.27 -6.33 14.03
N ARG A 25 -0.39 -5.03 14.30
CA ARG A 25 -1.60 -4.45 14.92
C ARG A 25 -2.82 -4.56 14.00
N CYS A 26 -2.68 -4.31 12.70
CA CYS A 26 -3.74 -4.49 11.72
C CYS A 26 -4.26 -5.93 11.70
N ARG A 27 -3.36 -6.93 11.69
CA ARG A 27 -3.73 -8.36 11.77
C ARG A 27 -4.45 -8.74 13.07
N GLU A 28 -4.28 -7.95 14.13
CA GLU A 28 -5.00 -8.10 15.40
C GLU A 28 -6.34 -7.34 15.43
N GLY A 29 -6.72 -6.69 14.32
CA GLY A 29 -7.91 -5.83 14.22
C GLY A 29 -7.77 -4.50 14.96
N ARG A 30 -6.54 -4.08 15.26
CA ARG A 30 -6.25 -2.85 16.01
C ARG A 30 -5.81 -1.76 15.04
N HIS A 31 -6.74 -0.87 14.73
CA HIS A 31 -6.47 0.36 13.98
C HIS A 31 -6.60 1.56 14.93
N GLY A 32 -5.83 2.62 14.68
CA GLY A 32 -6.05 3.87 15.39
C GLY A 32 -7.39 4.49 14.96
N ASP A 33 -8.18 4.98 15.91
CA ASP A 33 -9.36 5.81 15.61
C ASP A 33 -8.89 7.11 14.96
N ARG A 34 -8.84 7.13 13.63
CA ARG A 34 -8.41 8.31 12.87
C ARG A 34 -9.24 8.48 11.61
N HIS A 35 -9.40 9.74 11.25
CA HIS A 35 -9.76 10.14 9.90
C HIS A 35 -8.73 9.54 8.92
N PRO A 36 -9.15 9.11 7.71
CA PRO A 36 -8.23 8.60 6.71
C PRO A 36 -7.09 9.59 6.45
N ASP A 37 -5.85 9.12 6.50
CA ASP A 37 -4.67 9.93 6.19
C ASP A 37 -4.78 10.41 4.74
N PRO A 38 -4.65 11.72 4.47
CA PRO A 38 -4.77 12.26 3.12
C PRO A 38 -3.81 11.61 2.10
N ARG A 39 -2.64 11.12 2.53
CA ARG A 39 -1.67 10.42 1.69
C ARG A 39 -2.22 9.07 1.21
N VAL A 40 -2.84 8.32 2.11
CA VAL A 40 -3.50 7.03 1.81
C VAL A 40 -4.66 7.25 0.84
N VAL A 41 -5.47 8.28 1.08
CA VAL A 41 -6.58 8.65 0.19
C VAL A 41 -6.07 9.05 -1.20
N ALA A 42 -4.98 9.81 -1.28
CA ALA A 42 -4.38 10.23 -2.54
C ALA A 42 -3.82 9.03 -3.32
N PHE A 43 -3.08 8.14 -2.65
CA PHE A 43 -2.60 6.89 -3.23
C PHE A 43 -3.74 6.03 -3.77
N TYR A 44 -4.77 5.78 -2.95
CA TYR A 44 -5.91 4.96 -3.34
C TYR A 44 -6.60 5.53 -4.59
N ARG A 45 -6.80 6.84 -4.66
CA ARG A 45 -7.39 7.49 -5.84
C ARG A 45 -6.50 7.37 -7.08
N ALA A 46 -5.19 7.53 -6.92
CA ALA A 46 -4.24 7.46 -8.03
C ALA A 46 -4.14 6.04 -8.60
N ILE A 47 -3.97 5.03 -7.74
CA ILE A 47 -3.84 3.64 -8.21
C ILE A 47 -5.14 3.15 -8.85
N THR A 48 -6.30 3.51 -8.29
CA THR A 48 -7.60 3.07 -8.82
C THR A 48 -8.06 3.85 -10.06
N ALA A 49 -7.47 5.00 -10.35
CA ALA A 49 -7.67 5.68 -11.62
C ALA A 49 -7.05 4.90 -12.80
N THR A 50 -5.90 4.25 -12.57
CA THR A 50 -5.21 3.42 -13.58
C THR A 50 -5.72 1.98 -13.57
N TYR A 51 -5.91 1.41 -12.37
CA TYR A 51 -6.30 0.02 -12.15
C TYR A 51 -7.58 -0.03 -11.31
N PRO A 52 -8.77 0.03 -11.94
CA PRO A 52 -10.03 0.21 -11.22
C PRO A 52 -10.28 -0.85 -10.15
N ASP A 53 -10.63 -0.41 -8.95
CA ASP A 53 -11.08 -1.25 -7.84
C ASP A 53 -12.52 -1.71 -8.06
N ARG A 54 -12.69 -2.70 -8.94
CA ARG A 54 -13.96 -3.26 -9.38
C ARG A 54 -13.90 -4.79 -9.36
N PRO A 55 -15.05 -5.50 -9.45
CA PRO A 55 -15.08 -6.95 -9.37
C PRO A 55 -14.02 -7.62 -10.26
N VAL A 56 -13.35 -8.63 -9.69
CA VAL A 56 -12.24 -9.35 -10.32
C VAL A 56 -12.70 -9.99 -11.63
N GLY A 57 -11.85 -9.88 -12.66
CA GLY A 57 -12.11 -10.36 -14.01
C GLY A 57 -10.91 -10.11 -14.94
N PRO A 58 -11.00 -10.51 -16.22
CA PRO A 58 -9.91 -10.34 -17.16
C PRO A 58 -9.46 -8.87 -17.26
N GLY A 59 -8.15 -8.64 -17.17
CA GLY A 59 -7.54 -7.31 -17.31
C GLY A 59 -7.54 -6.44 -16.04
N THR A 60 -7.88 -6.98 -14.87
CA THR A 60 -7.53 -6.35 -13.58
C THR A 60 -6.23 -6.95 -13.03
N PRO A 61 -5.34 -6.15 -12.41
CA PRO A 61 -4.21 -6.70 -11.67
C PRO A 61 -4.61 -7.26 -10.30
N TRP A 62 -5.84 -7.00 -9.83
CA TRP A 62 -6.28 -7.37 -8.49
C TRP A 62 -6.75 -8.83 -8.41
N GLU A 63 -6.12 -9.61 -7.53
CA GLU A 63 -6.58 -10.95 -7.14
C GLU A 63 -7.79 -10.87 -6.19
N VAL A 64 -7.83 -9.83 -5.35
CA VAL A 64 -8.94 -9.55 -4.42
C VAL A 64 -9.44 -8.12 -4.63
N ALA A 65 -10.76 -7.99 -4.83
CA ALA A 65 -11.45 -6.71 -4.87
C ALA A 65 -12.76 -6.79 -4.03
N PRO A 66 -13.16 -5.73 -3.31
CA PRO A 66 -12.49 -4.44 -3.24
C PRO A 66 -11.14 -4.49 -2.51
N LEU A 67 -10.26 -3.53 -2.81
CA LEU A 67 -8.99 -3.39 -2.08
C LEU A 67 -9.26 -3.15 -0.59
N HIS A 68 -8.39 -3.66 0.28
CA HIS A 68 -8.48 -3.36 1.70
C HIS A 68 -7.92 -1.96 1.93
N ALA A 69 -8.80 -0.99 2.18
CA ALA A 69 -8.42 0.38 2.53
C ALA A 69 -8.85 0.70 3.96
N ALA A 70 -7.87 1.05 4.79
CA ALA A 70 -8.07 1.54 6.15
C ALA A 70 -7.66 3.00 6.26
N ALA A 71 -7.76 3.57 7.46
CA ALA A 71 -7.41 4.97 7.68
C ALA A 71 -5.92 5.27 7.46
N ASP A 72 -5.04 4.30 7.68
CA ASP A 72 -3.58 4.45 7.69
C ASP A 72 -2.86 3.59 6.63
N HIS A 73 -3.56 2.74 5.88
CA HIS A 73 -2.95 1.90 4.86
C HIS A 73 -3.91 1.41 3.78
N VAL A 74 -3.34 0.89 2.69
CA VAL A 74 -4.04 0.08 1.67
C VAL A 74 -3.28 -1.23 1.48
N GLU A 75 -3.98 -2.36 1.37
CA GLU A 75 -3.41 -3.67 0.98
C GLU A 75 -3.85 -4.06 -0.44
N LEU A 76 -2.91 -4.57 -1.25
CA LEU A 76 -3.04 -4.73 -2.71
C LEU A 76 -2.77 -6.19 -3.13
N ASN A 77 -3.78 -7.05 -3.08
CA ASN A 77 -3.59 -8.44 -3.54
C ASN A 77 -3.50 -8.49 -5.07
N LEU A 78 -2.34 -8.89 -5.59
CA LEU A 78 -2.04 -8.93 -7.01
C LEU A 78 -2.25 -10.34 -7.59
N VAL A 79 -2.73 -10.39 -8.83
CA VAL A 79 -2.68 -11.64 -9.60
C VAL A 79 -1.20 -11.99 -9.85
N PRO A 80 -0.75 -13.23 -9.61
CA PRO A 80 0.67 -13.60 -9.77
C PRO A 80 1.26 -13.39 -11.17
N THR A 81 0.40 -13.27 -12.18
CA THR A 81 0.77 -13.03 -13.57
C THR A 81 0.52 -11.59 -14.02
N CYS A 82 0.31 -10.65 -13.08
CA CYS A 82 0.18 -9.24 -13.42
C CYS A 82 1.50 -8.72 -14.02
N GLU A 83 1.41 -7.68 -14.84
CA GLU A 83 2.59 -7.08 -15.47
C GLU A 83 3.46 -6.39 -14.42
N ASP A 84 4.79 -6.51 -14.51
CA ASP A 84 5.75 -5.85 -13.61
C ASP A 84 5.51 -4.34 -13.49
N GLN A 85 4.94 -3.71 -14.54
CA GLN A 85 4.55 -2.31 -14.55
C GLN A 85 3.61 -1.94 -13.40
N VAL A 86 2.74 -2.86 -12.97
CA VAL A 86 1.83 -2.64 -11.82
C VAL A 86 2.64 -2.44 -10.54
N LEU A 87 3.68 -3.24 -10.32
CA LEU A 87 4.57 -3.12 -9.16
C LEU A 87 5.33 -1.78 -9.18
N LEU A 88 5.85 -1.40 -10.35
CA LEU A 88 6.55 -0.13 -10.55
C LEU A 88 5.64 1.07 -10.29
N ASP A 89 4.37 1.00 -10.71
CA ASP A 89 3.40 2.06 -10.43
C ASP A 89 3.02 2.13 -8.96
N ILE A 90 2.91 1.00 -8.26
CA ILE A 90 2.68 0.97 -6.81
C ILE A 90 3.86 1.61 -6.07
N GLU A 91 5.10 1.22 -6.39
CA GLU A 91 6.31 1.78 -5.77
C GLU A 91 6.43 3.28 -6.01
N ARG A 92 6.23 3.72 -7.27
CA ARG A 92 6.26 5.14 -7.64
C ARG A 92 5.19 5.94 -6.89
N LEU A 93 3.95 5.47 -6.87
CA LEU A 93 2.85 6.17 -6.20
C LEU A 93 3.02 6.21 -4.68
N ALA A 94 3.53 5.12 -4.07
CA ALA A 94 3.89 5.11 -2.66
C ALA A 94 4.94 6.20 -2.36
N GLY A 95 5.98 6.30 -3.18
CA GLY A 95 7.00 7.33 -3.05
C GLY A 95 6.49 8.76 -3.25
N GLU A 96 5.65 9.00 -4.26
CA GLU A 96 5.04 10.31 -4.52
C GLU A 96 4.18 10.81 -3.36
N HIS A 97 3.49 9.89 -2.69
CA HIS A 97 2.60 10.16 -1.57
C HIS A 97 3.25 10.01 -0.19
N ASP A 98 4.57 9.81 -0.12
CA ASP A 98 5.31 9.69 1.14
C ASP A 98 4.76 8.56 2.04
N LEU A 99 4.58 7.39 1.44
CA LEU A 99 4.11 6.18 2.09
C LEU A 99 5.22 5.13 2.15
N MET A 100 5.26 4.37 3.24
CA MET A 100 6.13 3.20 3.37
C MET A 100 5.51 2.02 2.62
N LEU A 101 6.25 1.38 1.72
CA LEU A 101 5.81 0.18 1.03
C LEU A 101 6.31 -1.07 1.78
N PHE A 102 5.42 -1.99 2.09
CA PHE A 102 5.71 -3.26 2.74
C PHE A 102 5.38 -4.41 1.80
N ASP A 103 6.39 -5.24 1.54
CA ASP A 103 6.24 -6.53 0.87
C ASP A 103 6.05 -7.63 1.92
N ALA A 104 4.86 -8.22 1.97
CA ALA A 104 4.56 -9.27 2.95
C ALA A 104 5.12 -10.63 2.55
N GLN A 105 5.62 -10.80 1.32
CA GLN A 105 6.17 -12.05 0.80
C GLN A 105 7.54 -12.35 1.42
N ASP A 106 8.41 -11.34 1.48
CA ASP A 106 9.77 -11.46 2.04
C ASP A 106 9.98 -10.63 3.31
N GLY A 107 9.02 -9.77 3.66
CA GLY A 107 9.09 -8.88 4.81
C GLY A 107 9.88 -7.59 4.55
N SER A 108 10.21 -7.28 3.31
CA SER A 108 10.94 -6.07 2.94
C SER A 108 10.10 -4.82 3.16
N VAL A 109 10.76 -3.74 3.59
CA VAL A 109 10.17 -2.41 3.72
C VAL A 109 10.95 -1.43 2.87
N TYR A 110 10.25 -0.72 1.99
CA TYR A 110 10.83 0.32 1.13
C TYR A 110 10.32 1.69 1.60
N PRO A 111 11.21 2.53 2.15
CA PRO A 111 10.83 3.89 2.54
C PRO A 111 10.59 4.75 1.29
N PRO A 112 9.76 5.81 1.40
CA PRO A 112 9.62 6.76 0.31
C PRO A 112 11.00 7.39 0.01
N PRO A 113 11.29 7.71 -1.27
CA PRO A 113 12.55 8.34 -1.64
C PRO A 113 12.68 9.62 -0.83
N SER A 114 13.84 9.79 -0.18
CA SER A 114 14.12 11.01 0.58
C SER A 114 13.94 12.19 -0.37
N ARG A 115 12.94 13.05 -0.10
CA ARG A 115 12.84 14.33 -0.78
C ARG A 115 14.13 15.06 -0.46
N VAL A 116 15.06 15.07 -1.41
CA VAL A 116 16.21 15.97 -1.36
C VAL A 116 15.58 17.35 -1.24
N ALA A 117 15.67 17.93 -0.05
CA ALA A 117 15.17 19.27 0.22
C ALA A 117 15.77 20.17 -0.86
N ARG A 118 14.92 20.70 -1.73
CA ARG A 118 15.30 21.74 -2.68
C ARG A 118 15.44 23.05 -1.94
#